data_AF-A0AAD5BCK5-F1
#
_entry.id   AF-A0AAD5BCK5-F1
#
_cell.length_a   1.000
_cell.length_b   1.000
_cell.length_c   1.000
_cell.angle_alpha   90.00
_cell.angle_beta   90.00
_cell.angle_gamma   90.00
#
_symmetry.space_group_name_H-M   'P 1'
#
loop_
_entity.id
_entity.type
_entity.pdbx_description
1 polymer ?
#
loop_
_entity_poly.entity_id
_entity_poly.type
_entity_poly.pdbx_seq_one_letter_code
_entity_poly.pdbx_strand_id
1 'polypeptide(L)'
;MDLASGVTITYAHHALINGNRTNTLYGFIYSTLLIALFVVFQFLEYRYAGFTITDGVYGSTFYSLTGLHGLHMIMLTIMLIICT
;
A
#
# COMPACT_ATOMS: atom_id res chain seq x y z
N MET A 1 -4.96 -1.50 -6.04
CA MET A 1 -4.71 -2.22 -4.78
C MET A 1 -5.15 -1.40 -3.59
N ASP A 2 -4.94 -0.09 -3.61
CA ASP A 2 -5.32 0.83 -2.52
C ASP A 2 -6.81 0.86 -2.22
N LEU A 3 -7.66 0.82 -3.25
CA LEU A 3 -9.11 0.81 -3.04
C LEU A 3 -9.57 -0.50 -2.38
N ALA A 4 -9.01 -1.63 -2.84
CA ALA A 4 -9.34 -2.95 -2.31
C ALA A 4 -8.79 -3.15 -0.89
N SER A 5 -7.56 -2.66 -0.59
CA SER A 5 -7.02 -2.67 0.76
C SER A 5 -7.88 -1.83 1.71
N GLY A 6 -8.39 -0.67 1.25
CA GLY A 6 -9.36 0.15 1.98
C GLY A 6 -10.63 -0.61 2.36
N VAL A 7 -11.22 -1.37 1.43
CA VAL A 7 -12.40 -2.22 1.72
C VAL A 7 -12.07 -3.33 2.72
N THR A 8 -10.91 -3.96 2.63
CA THR A 8 -10.52 -5.01 3.58
C THR A 8 -10.26 -4.47 5.00
N ILE A 9 -9.74 -3.24 5.14
CA ILE A 9 -9.55 -2.59 6.44
C ILE A 9 -10.89 -2.20 7.05
N THR A 10 -11.83 -1.66 6.27
CA THR A 10 -13.17 -1.33 6.81
C THR A 10 -13.92 -2.59 7.25
N TYR A 11 -13.75 -3.70 6.53
CA TYR A 11 -14.23 -5.01 6.96
C TYR A 11 -13.57 -5.46 8.28
N ALA A 12 -12.25 -5.37 8.39
CA ALA A 12 -11.51 -5.72 9.61
C ALA A 12 -11.99 -4.89 10.82
N HIS A 13 -12.22 -3.59 10.60
CA HIS A 13 -12.72 -2.66 11.61
C HIS A 13 -14.14 -3.03 12.06
N HIS A 14 -15.05 -3.34 11.14
CA HIS A 14 -16.40 -3.79 11.51
C HIS A 14 -16.39 -5.15 12.22
N ALA A 15 -15.52 -6.07 11.82
CA ALA A 15 -15.33 -7.35 12.52
C ALA A 15 -14.80 -7.15 13.95
N LEU A 16 -13.93 -6.14 14.16
CA LEU A 16 -13.38 -5.81 15.47
C LEU A 16 -14.47 -5.27 16.40
N ILE A 17 -15.33 -4.38 15.91
CA ILE A 17 -16.47 -3.83 16.66
C ILE A 17 -17.45 -4.96 17.05
N ASN A 18 -17.64 -5.94 16.17
CA ASN A 18 -18.48 -7.10 16.43
C ASN A 18 -17.82 -8.17 17.33
N GLY A 19 -16.61 -7.92 17.86
CA GLY A 19 -15.88 -8.85 18.72
C GLY A 19 -15.33 -10.09 18.00
N ASN A 20 -15.38 -10.15 16.68
CA ASN A 20 -14.94 -11.30 15.89
C ASN A 20 -13.44 -11.19 15.54
N ARG A 21 -12.60 -11.66 16.48
CA ARG A 21 -11.13 -11.57 16.38
C ARG A 21 -10.55 -12.28 15.15
N THR A 22 -11.09 -13.43 14.75
CA THR A 22 -10.56 -14.19 13.60
C THR A 22 -10.77 -13.43 12.31
N ASN A 23 -11.95 -12.84 12.11
CA ASN A 23 -12.25 -12.08 10.89
C ASN A 23 -11.51 -10.75 10.84
N THR A 24 -11.26 -10.11 11.98
CA THR A 24 -10.40 -8.93 12.08
C THR A 24 -8.97 -9.23 11.62
N LEU A 25 -8.38 -10.32 12.14
CA LEU A 25 -7.05 -10.79 11.75
C LEU A 25 -6.97 -11.08 10.25
N TYR A 26 -7.95 -11.82 9.70
CA TYR A 26 -8.00 -12.07 8.27
C TYR A 26 -8.08 -10.77 7.45
N GLY A 27 -8.91 -9.81 7.86
CA GLY A 27 -9.02 -8.52 7.18
C GLY A 27 -7.70 -7.74 7.18
N PHE A 28 -6.96 -7.72 8.31
CA PHE A 28 -5.64 -7.08 8.37
C PHE A 28 -4.59 -7.81 7.53
N ILE A 29 -4.58 -9.16 7.52
CA ILE A 29 -3.67 -9.96 6.69
C ILE A 29 -3.91 -9.68 5.21
N TYR A 30 -5.18 -9.72 4.76
CA TYR A 30 -5.51 -9.42 3.37
C TYR A 30 -5.08 -8.00 2.98
N SER A 31 -5.39 -7.01 3.82
CA SER A 31 -4.97 -5.63 3.54
C SER A 31 -3.45 -5.48 3.41
N THR A 32 -2.70 -6.12 4.31
CA THR A 32 -1.22 -6.12 4.29
C THR A 32 -0.69 -6.73 3.00
N LEU A 33 -1.25 -7.86 2.54
CA LEU A 33 -0.87 -8.50 1.28
C LEU A 33 -1.15 -7.61 0.06
N LEU A 34 -2.31 -6.95 0.04
CA LEU A 34 -2.69 -6.05 -1.04
C LEU A 34 -1.75 -4.83 -1.16
N ILE A 35 -1.35 -4.23 -0.04
CA ILE A 35 -0.43 -3.08 -0.02
C ILE A 35 1.01 -3.53 -0.32
N ALA A 36 1.45 -4.68 0.20
CA ALA A 36 2.76 -5.23 -0.13
C ALA A 36 2.88 -5.51 -1.64
N LEU A 37 1.82 -6.04 -2.25
CA LEU A 37 1.77 -6.28 -3.69
C LEU A 37 1.81 -4.96 -4.49
N PHE A 38 1.18 -3.90 -3.99
CA PHE A 38 1.29 -2.56 -4.58
C PHE A 38 2.74 -2.07 -4.60
N VAL A 39 3.48 -2.20 -3.49
CA VAL A 39 4.89 -1.78 -3.40
C VAL A 39 5.76 -2.52 -4.42
N VAL A 40 5.53 -3.83 -4.62
CA VAL A 40 6.25 -4.62 -5.64
C VAL A 40 5.97 -4.10 -7.05
N PHE A 41 4.70 -3.83 -7.39
CA PHE A 41 4.36 -3.27 -8.69
C PHE A 41 4.89 -1.85 -8.90
N GLN A 42 4.90 -1.01 -7.85
CA GLN A 42 5.51 0.32 -7.90
C GLN A 42 7.01 0.26 -8.20
N PHE A 43 7.72 -0.72 -7.62
CA PHE A 43 9.13 -0.95 -7.92
C PHE A 43 9.34 -1.43 -9.38
N LEU A 44 8.48 -2.32 -9.88
CA LEU A 44 8.55 -2.76 -11.28
C LEU A 44 8.28 -1.61 -12.25
N GLU A 45 7.34 -0.72 -11.94
CA GLU A 45 7.10 0.49 -12.73
C GLU A 45 8.36 1.35 -12.82
N TYR A 46 9.04 1.61 -11.69
CA TYR A 46 10.29 2.37 -11.69
C TYR A 46 11.42 1.69 -12.45
N ARG A 47 11.48 0.35 -12.44
CA ARG A 47 12.53 -0.40 -13.14
C ARG A 47 12.33 -0.40 -14.66
N TYR A 48 11.09 -0.42 -15.13
CA TYR A 48 10.75 -0.51 -16.55
C TYR A 48 10.30 0.82 -17.17
N ALA A 49 10.24 1.90 -16.39
CA ALA A 49 9.98 3.24 -16.91
C ALA A 49 11.04 3.65 -17.93
N GLY A 50 10.60 4.18 -19.08
CA GLY A 50 11.49 4.69 -20.14
C GLY A 50 12.11 6.06 -19.84
N PHE A 51 11.95 6.56 -18.62
CA PHE A 51 12.43 7.85 -18.17
C PHE A 51 12.89 7.77 -16.71
N THR A 52 13.78 8.69 -16.34
CA THR A 52 14.46 8.77 -15.06
C THR A 52 14.08 10.05 -14.32
N ILE A 53 14.48 10.16 -13.05
CA ILE A 53 14.24 11.36 -12.25
C ILE A 53 14.88 12.63 -12.83
N THR A 54 15.93 12.47 -13.64
CA THR A 54 16.65 13.58 -14.30
C THR A 54 16.06 13.99 -15.64
N ASP A 55 15.03 13.29 -16.15
CA ASP A 55 14.40 13.58 -17.45
C ASP A 55 13.40 14.74 -17.35
N GLY A 56 13.95 15.93 -17.08
CA GLY A 56 13.23 17.20 -17.07
C GLY A 56 12.14 17.29 -16.01
N VAL A 57 11.18 18.19 -16.26
CA VAL A 57 10.09 18.49 -15.31
C VAL A 57 9.15 17.29 -15.14
N TYR A 58 8.91 16.51 -16.20
CA TYR A 58 8.03 15.33 -16.12
C TYR A 58 8.64 14.23 -15.23
N GLY A 59 9.89 13.82 -15.50
CA GLY A 59 10.55 12.78 -14.69
C GLY A 59 10.67 13.19 -13.22
N SER A 60 11.15 14.41 -12.96
CA SER A 60 11.31 14.91 -11.58
C SER A 60 9.98 15.02 -10.83
N THR A 61 8.91 15.48 -11.46
CA THR A 61 7.58 15.56 -10.80
C THR A 61 6.95 14.18 -10.61
N PHE A 62 7.09 13.28 -11.59
CA PHE A 62 6.58 11.92 -11.49
C PHE A 62 7.22 11.15 -10.32
N TYR A 63 8.56 11.09 -10.27
CA TYR A 63 9.27 10.34 -9.23
C TYR A 63 9.15 10.98 -7.85
N SER A 64 9.03 12.32 -7.75
CA SER A 64 8.84 12.97 -6.45
C SER A 64 7.45 12.69 -5.86
N LEU A 65 6.38 12.77 -6.67
CA LEU A 65 5.02 12.54 -6.19
C LEU A 65 4.78 11.06 -5.87
N THR A 66 5.12 10.17 -6.81
CA THR A 66 4.94 8.72 -6.64
C THR A 66 5.90 8.16 -5.61
N GLY A 67 7.12 8.70 -5.50
CA GLY A 67 8.11 8.27 -4.53
C GLY A 67 7.69 8.59 -3.10
N LEU A 68 7.18 9.80 -2.85
CA LEU A 68 6.62 10.18 -1.55
C LEU A 68 5.44 9.28 -1.18
N HIS A 69 4.54 9.03 -2.14
CA HIS A 69 3.41 8.14 -1.94
C HIS A 69 3.85 6.71 -1.63
N GLY A 70 4.84 6.19 -2.36
CA GLY A 70 5.44 4.87 -2.12
C GLY A 70 6.05 4.74 -0.73
N LEU A 71 6.77 5.76 -0.25
CA LEU A 71 7.28 5.82 1.12
C LEU A 71 6.15 5.77 2.16
N HIS A 72 5.08 6.53 1.94
CA HIS A 72 3.90 6.50 2.82
C HIS A 72 3.25 5.10 2.85
N MET A 73 3.18 4.40 1.72
CA MET A 73 2.64 3.03 1.65
C MET A 73 3.53 1.99 2.34
N ILE A 74 4.85 2.16 2.30
CA ILE A 74 5.78 1.31 3.07
C ILE A 74 5.57 1.50 4.57
N MET A 75 5.46 2.75 5.03
CA MET A 75 5.13 3.06 6.44
C MET A 75 3.79 2.42 6.84
N LEU A 76 2.75 2.56 6.02
CA LEU A 76 1.44 1.96 6.26
C LEU A 76 1.51 0.43 6.37
N THR A 77 2.31 -0.21 5.52
CA THR A 77 2.53 -1.67 5.57
C THR A 77 3.13 -2.09 6.91
N ILE A 78 4.13 -1.37 7.41
CA ILE A 78 4.74 -1.65 8.72
C ILE A 78 3.72 -1.48 9.85
N MET A 79 2.91 -0.41 9.80
CA MET A 79 1.86 -0.19 10.80
C MET A 79 0.82 -1.32 10.81
N LEU A 80 0.43 -1.82 9.63
CA LEU A 80 -0.52 -2.93 9.51
C LEU A 80 0.07 -4.25 10.00
N ILE A 81 1.35 -4.53 9.72
CA ILE A 81 2.06 -5.72 10.25
C ILE A 81 2.12 -5.73 11.78
N ILE A 82 2.21 -4.56 12.41
CA ILE A 82 2.17 -4.46 13.88
C ILE A 82 0.75 -4.70 14.42
N CYS A 83 -0.28 -4.34 13.66
CA CYS A 83 -1.68 -4.51 14.03
C CYS A 83 -2.26 -5.91 13.74
N THR A 84 -1.65 -6.66 12.81
CA THR A 84 -1.95 -8.08 12.57
C THR A 84 -1.47 -8.93 13.74
#